data_AF-L1NT57-F1
#
_entry.id   AF-L1NT57-F1
#
_cell.length_a   1.000
_cell.length_b   1.000
_cell.length_c   1.000
_cell.angle_alpha   90.00
_cell.angle_beta   90.00
_cell.angle_gamma   90.00
#
_symmetry.space_group_name_H-M   'P 1'
#
loop_
_entity.id
_entity.type
_entity.pdbx_description
1 polymer ?
#
loop_
_entity_poly.entity_id
_entity_poly.type
_entity_poly.pdbx_seq_one_letter_code
_entity_poly.pdbx_strand_id
1 'polypeptide(L)'
;MKVSKIIIEKILNDNEFSIELAKRLGNQQQSVLGLARRNSRNLTLWEAVMFYKEKGFTEEQIFEKNTNTILQEDPNQLKFEFTEELQ
;
A
#
# COMPACT_ATOMS: atom_id res chain seq x y z
N MET A 1 -7.69 -0.47 -5.31
CA MET A 1 -6.77 -0.45 -4.17
C MET A 1 -6.22 -1.85 -3.97
N LYS A 2 -4.93 -1.96 -3.69
CA LYS A 2 -4.22 -3.20 -3.37
C LYS A 2 -3.41 -2.96 -2.10
N VAL A 3 -3.10 -4.03 -1.37
CA VAL A 3 -2.13 -3.92 -0.27
C VAL A 3 -0.72 -3.94 -0.82
N SER A 4 0.21 -3.33 -0.09
CA SER A 4 1.62 -3.26 -0.46
C SER A 4 2.30 -4.64 -0.41
N LYS A 5 3.49 -4.75 -1.02
CA LYS A 5 4.32 -5.96 -0.91
C LYS A 5 4.69 -6.30 0.53
N ILE A 6 4.87 -5.31 1.40
CA ILE A 6 5.22 -5.50 2.81
C ILE A 6 4.14 -6.34 3.50
N ILE A 7 2.86 -5.99 3.31
CA ILE A 7 1.74 -6.74 3.88
C ILE A 7 1.63 -8.13 3.26
N ILE A 8 1.81 -8.26 1.94
CA ILE A 8 1.78 -9.56 1.27
C ILE A 8 2.87 -10.49 1.82
N GLU A 9 4.11 -10.03 1.90
CA GLU A 9 5.23 -10.80 2.43
C GLU A 9 5.01 -11.17 3.90
N LYS A 10 4.46 -10.23 4.70
CA LYS A 10 4.10 -10.52 6.09
C LYS A 10 3.05 -11.63 6.17
N ILE A 11 2.00 -11.59 5.36
CA ILE A 11 0.97 -12.64 5.34
C ILE A 11 1.55 -13.99 4.89
N LEU A 12 2.44 -14.01 3.88
CA LEU A 12 2.95 -15.25 3.31
C LEU A 12 4.04 -15.93 4.15
N ASN A 13 4.84 -15.14 4.88
CA ASN A 13 6.04 -15.63 5.56
C ASN A 13 5.91 -15.65 7.09
N ASP A 14 4.88 -15.01 7.67
CA ASP A 14 4.62 -15.01 9.10
C ASP A 14 3.34 -15.80 9.41
N ASN A 15 3.55 -16.99 9.97
CA ASN A 15 2.47 -17.94 10.27
C ASN A 15 1.51 -17.41 11.35
N GLU A 16 2.04 -16.76 12.39
CA GLU A 16 1.22 -16.21 13.46
C GLU A 16 0.38 -15.04 12.94
N PHE A 17 1.01 -14.15 12.18
CA PHE A 17 0.32 -13.01 11.57
C PHE A 17 -0.84 -13.45 10.67
N SER A 18 -0.62 -14.45 9.81
CA SER A 18 -1.65 -14.95 8.90
C SER A 18 -2.77 -15.71 9.62
N ILE A 19 -2.48 -16.43 10.70
CA ILE A 19 -3.49 -17.06 11.55
C ILE A 19 -4.36 -16.01 12.23
N GLU A 20 -3.77 -14.97 12.81
CA GLU A 20 -4.52 -13.92 13.49
C GLU A 20 -5.38 -13.11 12.52
N LEU A 21 -4.85 -12.76 11.36
CA LEU A 21 -5.63 -12.10 10.30
C LEU A 21 -6.81 -12.99 9.87
N ALA A 22 -6.60 -14.30 9.73
CA ALA A 22 -7.66 -15.24 9.41
C ALA A 22 -8.76 -15.27 10.48
N LYS A 23 -8.38 -15.30 11.77
CA LYS A 23 -9.32 -15.20 12.90
C LYS A 23 -10.12 -13.91 12.85
N ARG A 24 -9.45 -12.76 12.64
CA ARG A 24 -10.10 -11.44 12.53
C ARG A 24 -11.13 -11.41 11.40
N LEU A 25 -10.83 -12.04 10.27
CA LEU A 25 -11.70 -12.08 9.09
C LEU A 25 -12.71 -13.24 9.12
N GLY A 26 -12.75 -14.06 10.17
CA GLY A 26 -13.65 -15.22 10.24
C GLY A 26 -13.37 -16.28 9.17
N ASN A 27 -12.12 -16.39 8.71
CA ASN A 27 -11.70 -17.27 7.60
C ASN A 27 -10.67 -18.30 8.05
N GLN A 28 -10.42 -19.30 7.20
CA GLN A 28 -9.28 -20.21 7.34
C GLN A 28 -8.00 -19.54 6.87
N GLN A 29 -6.87 -19.87 7.50
CA GLN A 29 -5.55 -19.33 7.14
C GLN A 29 -5.21 -19.57 5.65
N GLN A 30 -5.50 -20.76 5.12
CA GLN A 30 -5.26 -21.09 3.71
C GLN A 30 -6.02 -20.17 2.75
N SER A 31 -7.23 -19.74 3.12
CA SER A 31 -8.00 -18.76 2.37
C SER A 31 -7.27 -17.41 2.34
N VAL A 32 -6.75 -16.95 3.48
CA VAL A 32 -5.97 -15.70 3.59
C VAL A 32 -4.67 -15.76 2.80
N LEU A 33 -3.93 -16.87 2.85
CA LEU A 33 -2.75 -17.09 2.00
C LEU A 33 -3.13 -17.04 0.51
N GLY A 34 -4.27 -17.64 0.16
CA GLY A 34 -4.86 -17.53 -1.17
C GLY A 34 -5.15 -16.09 -1.56
N LEU A 35 -5.73 -15.27 -0.67
CA LEU A 35 -5.98 -13.85 -0.91
C LEU A 35 -4.67 -13.08 -1.16
N ALA A 36 -3.62 -13.36 -0.40
CA ALA A 36 -2.32 -12.71 -0.54
C ALA A 36 -1.64 -13.03 -1.86
N ARG A 37 -1.62 -14.30 -2.29
CA ARG A 37 -1.01 -14.72 -3.57
C ARG A 37 -1.57 -13.99 -4.80
N ARG A 38 -2.86 -13.61 -4.76
CA ARG A 38 -3.53 -12.85 -5.83
C ARG A 38 -3.71 -11.36 -5.51
N ASN A 39 -3.16 -10.88 -4.39
CA ASN A 39 -3.32 -9.51 -3.86
C ASN A 39 -4.78 -9.03 -3.97
N SER A 40 -5.67 -9.80 -3.35
CA SER A 40 -7.11 -9.57 -3.41
C SER A 40 -7.52 -8.27 -2.71
N ARG A 41 -8.51 -7.57 -3.28
CA ARG A 41 -9.17 -6.43 -2.63
C ARG A 41 -9.77 -6.76 -1.25
N ASN A 42 -10.01 -8.04 -0.95
CA ASN A 42 -10.47 -8.44 0.38
C ASN A 42 -9.44 -8.10 1.48
N LEU A 43 -8.16 -7.99 1.13
CA LEU A 43 -7.10 -7.56 2.06
C LEU A 43 -7.13 -6.05 2.32
N THR A 44 -7.91 -5.28 1.58
CA THR A 44 -8.11 -3.83 1.80
C THR A 44 -9.45 -3.52 2.49
N LEU A 45 -10.19 -4.53 2.94
CA LEU A 45 -11.43 -4.33 3.72
C LEU A 45 -11.11 -3.74 5.09
N TRP A 46 -12.09 -3.03 5.66
CA TRP A 46 -11.91 -2.28 6.90
C TRP A 46 -11.36 -3.14 8.04
N GLU A 47 -11.87 -4.34 8.27
CA GLU A 47 -11.39 -5.26 9.30
C GLU A 47 -9.92 -5.65 9.12
N ALA A 48 -9.48 -5.88 7.88
CA ALA A 48 -8.09 -6.22 7.56
C ALA A 48 -7.18 -5.00 7.81
N VAL A 49 -7.61 -3.82 7.38
CA VAL A 49 -6.87 -2.56 7.55
C VAL A 49 -6.71 -2.22 9.02
N MET A 50 -7.76 -2.38 9.82
CA MET A 50 -7.70 -2.15 11.27
C MET A 50 -6.72 -3.12 11.94
N PHE A 51 -6.75 -4.40 11.57
CA PHE A 51 -5.77 -5.36 12.07
C PHE A 51 -4.32 -4.96 11.76
N TYR A 52 -4.02 -4.50 10.54
CA TYR A 52 -2.67 -4.04 10.21
C TYR A 52 -2.26 -2.82 11.05
N LYS A 53 -3.16 -1.86 11.25
CA LYS A 53 -2.90 -0.69 12.10
C LYS A 53 -2.65 -1.08 13.56
N GLU A 54 -3.41 -2.02 14.11
CA GLU A 54 -3.19 -2.58 15.46
C GLU A 54 -1.83 -3.28 15.58
N LYS A 55 -1.31 -3.85 14.48
CA LYS A 55 0.03 -4.43 14.39
C LYS A 55 1.13 -3.41 14.12
N GLY A 56 0.80 -2.11 14.09
CA GLY A 56 1.75 -1.00 13.97
C GLY A 56 2.09 -0.59 12.55
N PHE A 57 1.38 -1.08 11.53
CA PHE A 57 1.60 -0.66 10.14
C PHE A 57 0.92 0.69 9.86
N THR A 58 1.63 1.58 9.17
CA THR A 58 1.06 2.85 8.68
C THR A 58 0.27 2.64 7.40
N GLU A 59 -0.56 3.62 7.01
CA GLU A 59 -1.33 3.50 5.76
C GLU A 59 -0.43 3.39 4.52
N GLU A 60 0.70 4.07 4.50
CA GLU A 60 1.69 4.03 3.42
C GLU A 60 2.37 2.66 3.32
N GLN A 61 2.47 1.94 4.44
CA GLN A 61 2.95 0.57 4.49
C GLN A 61 1.85 -0.43 4.15
N ILE A 62 0.58 -0.10 4.40
CA ILE A 62 -0.55 -1.00 4.13
C ILE A 62 -0.89 -1.01 2.65
N PHE A 63 -0.98 0.15 2.01
CA PHE A 63 -1.48 0.28 0.65
C PHE A 63 -0.36 0.43 -0.37
N GLU A 64 -0.54 -0.18 -1.53
CA GLU A 64 0.33 0.09 -2.68
C GLU A 64 0.11 1.55 -3.12
N LYS A 65 1.19 2.34 -3.18
CA LYS A 65 1.14 3.68 -3.77
C LYS A 65 0.80 3.53 -5.25
N ASN A 66 -0.32 4.09 -5.69
CA ASN A 66 -0.61 4.19 -7.11
C ASN A 66 0.41 5.14 -7.73
N THR A 67 1.41 4.61 -8.44
CA THR A 67 2.42 5.40 -9.16
C THR A 67 1.86 6.07 -10.43
N ASN A 68 0.53 6.22 -10.54
CA ASN A 68 -0.10 6.97 -11.62
C ASN A 68 -0.12 8.48 -11.37
N THR A 69 0.45 8.97 -10.26
CA THR A 69 0.91 10.36 -10.22
C THR A 69 2.17 10.43 -11.04
N ILE A 70 1.98 10.74 -12.31
CA ILE A 70 3.01 11.12 -13.26
C ILE A 70 4.00 12.03 -12.52
N LEU A 71 5.23 11.55 -12.29
CA LEU A 71 6.38 12.43 -12.17
C LEU A 71 6.58 13.01 -13.57
N GLN A 72 5.77 14.01 -13.92
CA GLN A 72 6.19 15.04 -14.85
C GLN A 72 7.19 15.84 -14.02
N GLU A 73 8.42 15.36 -13.95
CA GLU A 73 9.54 16.29 -13.84
C GLU A 73 9.50 17.06 -15.15
N ASP A 74 8.79 18.18 -15.11
CA ASP A 74 8.66 19.11 -16.22
C ASP A 74 10.08 19.60 -16.54
N PRO A 75 10.73 19.17 -17.65
CA PRO A 75 12.14 19.46 -17.89
C PRO A 75 12.37 20.94 -18.24
N ASN A 76 11.32 21.77 -18.25
CA ASN A 76 11.36 23.19 -18.59
C ASN A 76 11.25 24.14 -17.39
N GLN A 77 11.25 23.64 -16.14
CA GLN A 77 11.23 24.52 -14.98
C GLN A 77 12.65 25.02 -14.62
N LEU A 78 13.29 25.74 -15.56
CA LEU A 78 14.42 26.62 -15.25
C LEU A 78 14.69 27.60 -16.39
N LYS A 79 13.91 28.70 -16.43
CA LYS A 79 14.37 30.04 -16.85
C LYS A 79 13.45 31.11 -16.27
N PHE A 80 13.74 31.59 -15.07
CA PHE A 80 13.42 32.98 -14.73
C PHE A 80 14.55 33.83 -15.29
N GLU A 81 14.39 34.34 -16.51
CA GLU A 81 15.17 35.48 -16.98
C GLU A 81 14.37 36.74 -16.64
N PHE A 82 14.74 37.42 -15.55
CA PHE A 82 14.38 38.82 -15.36
C PHE A 82 15.30 39.66 -16.23
N THR A 83 14.78 40.19 -17.33
CA THR A 83 15.35 41.37 -17.99
C THR A 83 14.30 42.48 -17.94
N GLU A 84 14.34 43.27 -16.87
CA GLU A 84 13.82 44.64 -16.91
C GLU A 84 14.93 45.55 -17.43
N GLU A 85 15.01 45.67 -18.75
CA GLU A 85 15.55 46.83 -19.48
C GLU A 85 14.67 46.90 -20.75
N LEU A 86 14.02 47.98 -21.17
CA LEU A 86 14.19 49.42 -21.01
C LEU A 86 12.82 50.10 -21.23
N GLN A 87 12.56 51.24 -20.59
CA GLN A 87 12.65 52.58 -21.23
C GLN A 87 12.39 53.69 -20.21
#